data_AF-A0A642V7L4-F1
#
_entry.id   AF-A0A642V7L4-F1
#
_cell.length_a   1.000
_cell.length_b   1.000
_cell.length_c   1.000
_cell.angle_alpha   90.00
_cell.angle_beta   90.00
_cell.angle_gamma   90.00
#
_symmetry.space_group_name_H-M   'P 1'
#
loop_
_entity.id
_entity.type
_entity.pdbx_description
1 polymer ?
#
loop_
_entity_poly.entity_id
_entity_poly.type
_entity_poly.pdbx_seq_one_letter_code
_entity_poly.pdbx_strand_id
1 'polypeptide(L)'
;MLGTEDRFAFFLRWGGALTVMEYQEFEQFDFEGDEAFQRGLQTILQNDAIHEHDFETVKLNAQIFYYNKQRGTDLTLEGYRTWKNEPQSEDSKKPKSYNDIVELILSGKPIPGIMDIPNTTLGEEASSESKAPERKKPWEK
;
A
#
# COMPACT_ATOMS: atom_id res chain seq x y z
N MET A 1 26.77 -13.59 -12.29
CA MET A 1 26.30 -14.69 -11.42
C MET A 1 26.67 -14.34 -10.00
N LEU A 2 25.76 -13.72 -9.25
CA LEU A 2 25.92 -13.45 -7.82
C LEU A 2 24.54 -13.58 -7.15
N GLY A 3 24.37 -14.72 -6.48
CA GLY A 3 23.61 -14.96 -5.25
C GLY A 3 22.23 -14.35 -5.09
N THR A 4 21.20 -15.07 -5.52
CA THR A 4 19.79 -14.91 -5.09
C THR A 4 19.44 -15.79 -3.88
N GLU A 5 20.43 -16.22 -3.08
CA GLU A 5 20.25 -17.31 -2.10
C GLU A 5 20.41 -16.91 -0.63
N ASP A 6 20.11 -15.66 -0.26
CA ASP A 6 20.22 -15.25 1.16
C ASP A 6 19.07 -14.35 1.66
N ARG A 7 17.86 -14.59 1.12
CA ARG A 7 16.62 -14.02 1.67
C ARG A 7 15.85 -14.99 2.56
N PHE A 8 16.08 -16.30 2.40
CA PHE A 8 15.44 -17.34 3.20
C PHE A 8 15.99 -17.42 4.64
N ALA A 9 17.21 -16.94 4.89
CA ALA A 9 17.83 -16.95 6.23
C ALA A 9 17.26 -15.89 7.20
N PHE A 10 16.57 -14.85 6.69
CA PHE A 10 15.95 -13.83 7.55
C PHE A 10 14.67 -14.33 8.25
N PHE A 11 14.00 -15.34 7.70
CA PHE A 11 12.68 -15.80 8.15
C PHE A 11 12.71 -16.61 9.46
N LEU A 12 13.86 -17.14 9.88
CA LEU A 12 13.97 -17.93 11.11
C LEU A 12 14.32 -17.12 12.39
N ARG A 13 14.39 -15.78 12.31
CA ARG A 13 14.85 -14.95 13.45
C ARG A 13 13.83 -13.95 14.01
N TRP A 14 12.70 -13.69 13.36
CA TRP A 14 11.74 -12.72 13.90
C TRP A 14 10.31 -13.07 13.50
N GLY A 15 9.49 -13.43 14.50
CA GLY A 15 8.10 -13.78 14.30
C GLY A 15 7.23 -12.55 14.07
N GLY A 16 6.27 -12.71 13.15
CA GLY A 16 4.97 -12.05 13.23
C GLY A 16 4.87 -10.65 12.63
N ALA A 17 4.97 -10.55 11.30
CA ALA A 17 4.17 -9.64 10.48
C ALA A 17 4.36 -10.04 9.02
N LEU A 18 3.27 -10.41 8.33
CA LEU A 18 3.27 -10.49 6.86
C LEU A 18 3.80 -9.15 6.33
N THR A 19 4.87 -9.19 5.54
CA THR A 19 5.50 -7.95 5.06
C THR A 19 4.84 -7.54 3.75
N VAL A 20 4.67 -6.22 3.52
CA VAL A 20 4.20 -5.65 2.23
C VAL A 20 4.90 -6.28 1.01
N MET A 21 6.13 -6.77 1.20
CA MET A 21 6.92 -7.47 0.19
C MET A 21 6.28 -8.77 -0.31
N GLU A 22 5.56 -9.52 0.53
CA GLU A 22 4.97 -10.81 0.15
C GLU A 22 3.78 -10.64 -0.81
N TYR A 23 2.96 -9.61 -0.60
CA TYR A 23 1.88 -9.25 -1.52
C TYR A 23 2.40 -8.76 -2.87
N GLN A 24 3.52 -8.02 -2.85
CA GLN A 24 4.16 -7.55 -4.07
C GLN A 24 4.80 -8.69 -4.88
N GLU A 25 5.39 -9.69 -4.20
CA GLU A 25 5.93 -10.88 -4.86
C GLU A 25 4.80 -11.77 -5.41
N PHE A 26 3.68 -11.88 -4.70
CA PHE A 26 2.48 -12.57 -5.16
C PHE A 26 1.96 -12.01 -6.50
N GLU A 27 1.89 -10.69 -6.67
CA GLU A 27 1.47 -10.05 -7.94
C GLU A 27 2.41 -10.33 -9.12
N GLN A 28 3.70 -10.57 -8.85
CA GLN A 28 4.70 -10.86 -9.88
C GLN A 28 4.78 -12.36 -10.20
N PHE A 29 4.06 -13.20 -9.46
CA PHE A 29 4.12 -14.64 -9.63
C PHE A 29 3.39 -15.05 -10.91
N ASP A 30 4.05 -15.88 -11.72
CA ASP A 30 3.49 -16.39 -12.97
C ASP A 30 2.55 -17.58 -12.72
N PHE A 31 1.29 -17.27 -12.43
CA PHE A 31 0.23 -18.28 -12.29
C PHE A 31 -0.24 -18.85 -13.64
N GLU A 32 0.00 -18.16 -14.76
CA GLU A 32 -0.46 -18.59 -16.08
C GLU A 32 0.47 -19.64 -16.69
N GLY A 33 1.78 -19.53 -16.45
CA GLY A 33 2.77 -20.50 -16.88
C GLY A 33 2.78 -21.83 -16.12
N ASP A 34 2.08 -21.93 -14.98
CA ASP A 34 2.10 -23.13 -14.13
C ASP A 34 0.97 -24.12 -14.47
N GLU A 35 1.32 -25.21 -15.16
CA GLU A 35 0.35 -26.24 -15.56
C GLU A 35 -0.32 -26.95 -14.36
N ALA A 36 0.38 -27.11 -13.24
CA ALA A 36 -0.18 -27.81 -12.08
C ALA A 36 -1.27 -26.96 -11.42
N PHE A 37 -1.04 -25.65 -11.33
CA PHE A 37 -2.03 -24.70 -10.87
C PHE A 37 -3.27 -24.67 -11.77
N GLN A 38 -3.08 -24.56 -13.09
CA GLN A 38 -4.18 -24.49 -14.06
C GLN A 38 -5.07 -25.74 -14.02
N ARG A 39 -4.48 -26.93 -13.94
CA ARG A 39 -5.25 -28.20 -13.78
C ARG A 39 -6.04 -28.22 -12.47
N GLY A 40 -5.45 -27.73 -11.39
CA GLY A 40 -6.12 -27.60 -10.09
C GLY A 40 -7.30 -26.63 -10.14
N LEU A 41 -7.11 -25.45 -10.75
CA LEU A 41 -8.15 -24.45 -10.92
C LEU A 41 -9.32 -24.98 -11.78
N GLN A 42 -9.02 -25.68 -12.87
CA GLN A 42 -10.04 -26.29 -13.72
C GLN A 42 -10.88 -27.32 -12.95
N THR A 43 -10.26 -28.08 -12.05
CA THR A 43 -10.97 -29.05 -11.20
C THR A 43 -11.90 -28.35 -10.20
N ILE A 44 -11.47 -27.21 -9.64
CA ILE A 44 -12.27 -26.40 -8.70
C ILE A 44 -13.49 -25.80 -9.43
N LEU A 45 -13.29 -25.31 -10.66
CA LEU A 45 -14.35 -24.69 -11.45
C LEU A 45 -15.41 -25.67 -11.97
N GLN A 46 -15.07 -26.95 -12.09
CA GLN A 46 -16.01 -28.02 -12.48
C GLN A 46 -16.95 -28.42 -11.33
N ASN A 47 -16.69 -27.97 -10.11
CA ASN A 47 -17.54 -28.29 -8.96
C ASN A 47 -18.66 -27.26 -8.82
N ASP A 48 -19.89 -27.67 -9.15
CA ASP A 48 -21.07 -26.81 -9.16
C ASP A 48 -21.38 -26.15 -7.80
N ALA A 49 -20.93 -26.74 -6.69
CA ALA A 49 -21.11 -26.18 -5.35
C ALA A 49 -20.38 -24.84 -5.13
N ILE A 50 -19.47 -24.47 -6.04
CA ILE A 50 -18.65 -23.27 -5.97
C ILE A 50 -19.26 -22.11 -6.78
N HIS A 51 -20.32 -22.35 -7.56
CA HIS A 51 -20.95 -21.36 -8.45
C HIS A 51 -21.68 -20.21 -7.75
N GLU A 52 -21.86 -20.25 -6.44
CA GLU A 52 -22.43 -19.14 -5.69
C GLU A 52 -21.43 -17.99 -5.49
N HIS A 53 -20.14 -18.28 -5.56
CA HIS A 53 -19.09 -17.27 -5.44
C HIS A 53 -18.67 -16.75 -6.81
N ASP A 54 -18.38 -15.45 -6.89
CA ASP A 54 -17.88 -14.83 -8.11
C ASP A 54 -16.56 -15.49 -8.56
N PHE A 55 -16.43 -15.75 -9.86
CA PHE A 55 -15.29 -16.45 -10.46
C PHE A 55 -13.96 -15.84 -10.03
N GLU A 56 -13.90 -14.51 -9.95
CA GLU A 56 -12.70 -13.77 -9.52
C GLU A 56 -12.30 -14.09 -8.07
N THR A 57 -13.26 -14.28 -7.17
CA THR A 57 -12.97 -14.64 -5.77
C THR A 57 -12.45 -16.06 -5.63
N VAL A 58 -13.02 -16.99 -6.41
CA VAL A 58 -12.59 -18.39 -6.44
C VAL A 58 -11.18 -18.49 -7.02
N LYS A 59 -10.93 -17.79 -8.12
CA LYS A 59 -9.60 -17.69 -8.75
C LYS A 59 -8.56 -17.14 -7.78
N LEU A 60 -8.86 -16.00 -7.14
CA LEU A 60 -7.95 -15.35 -6.20
C LEU A 60 -7.67 -16.23 -4.97
N ASN A 61 -8.69 -16.89 -4.42
CA ASN A 61 -8.51 -17.84 -3.33
C ASN A 61 -7.61 -19.02 -3.72
N ALA A 62 -7.80 -19.57 -4.92
CA ALA A 62 -6.95 -20.64 -5.43
C ALA A 62 -5.50 -20.19 -5.62
N GLN A 63 -5.27 -18.98 -6.15
CA GLN A 63 -3.93 -18.39 -6.32
C GLN A 63 -3.23 -18.22 -4.97
N ILE A 64 -3.91 -17.64 -3.98
CA ILE A 64 -3.36 -17.45 -2.63
C ILE A 64 -3.03 -18.80 -1.99
N PHE A 65 -3.93 -19.78 -2.09
CA PHE A 65 -3.69 -21.13 -1.58
C PHE A 65 -2.45 -21.78 -2.22
N TYR A 66 -2.33 -21.68 -3.55
CA TYR A 66 -1.21 -22.25 -4.30
C TYR A 66 0.12 -21.58 -3.91
N TYR A 67 0.11 -20.25 -3.83
CA TYR A 67 1.27 -19.47 -3.44
C TYR A 67 1.74 -19.81 -2.02
N ASN A 68 0.79 -19.86 -1.06
CA ASN A 68 1.07 -20.25 0.32
C ASN A 68 1.64 -21.66 0.42
N LYS A 69 1.08 -22.61 -0.35
CA LYS A 69 1.59 -23.97 -0.42
C LYS A 69 3.04 -24.04 -0.94
N GLN A 70 3.38 -23.21 -1.92
CA GLN A 70 4.71 -23.21 -2.55
C GLN A 70 5.78 -22.52 -1.69
N ARG A 71 5.42 -21.42 -1.03
CA ARG A 71 6.35 -20.54 -0.30
C ARG A 71 6.34 -20.76 1.22
N GLY A 72 5.35 -21.47 1.76
CA GLY A 72 5.19 -21.66 3.20
C GLY A 72 4.69 -20.40 3.93
N THR A 73 4.03 -19.49 3.21
CA THR A 73 3.47 -18.23 3.72
C THR A 73 2.02 -18.40 4.14
N ASP A 74 1.50 -17.46 4.94
CA ASP A 74 0.11 -17.41 5.42
C ASP A 74 -0.67 -16.21 4.85
N LEU A 75 -0.57 -15.96 3.53
CA LEU A 75 -1.39 -14.90 2.91
C LEU A 75 -2.88 -15.21 3.05
N THR A 76 -3.67 -14.18 3.37
CA THR A 76 -5.13 -14.27 3.46
C THR A 76 -5.79 -13.41 2.38
N LEU A 77 -6.97 -13.82 1.92
CA LEU A 77 -7.78 -13.03 0.99
C LEU A 77 -8.07 -11.64 1.56
N GLU A 78 -8.45 -11.58 2.83
CA GLU A 78 -8.75 -10.32 3.51
C GLU A 78 -7.51 -9.44 3.61
N GLY A 79 -6.34 -10.02 3.93
CA GLY A 79 -5.07 -9.30 3.98
C GLY A 79 -4.67 -8.71 2.63
N TYR A 80 -4.80 -9.48 1.54
CA TYR A 80 -4.53 -8.98 0.19
C TYR A 80 -5.51 -7.88 -0.23
N ARG A 81 -6.81 -8.04 0.06
CA ARG A 81 -7.81 -6.99 -0.21
C ARG A 81 -7.53 -5.73 0.60
N THR A 82 -7.12 -5.90 1.85
CA THR A 82 -6.74 -4.78 2.71
C THR A 82 -5.53 -4.08 2.12
N TRP A 83 -4.45 -4.78 1.80
CA TRP A 83 -3.26 -4.22 1.17
C TRP A 83 -3.54 -3.51 -0.17
N LYS A 84 -4.46 -4.05 -0.98
CA LYS A 84 -4.83 -3.48 -2.29
C LYS A 84 -5.71 -2.23 -2.17
N ASN A 85 -6.57 -2.18 -1.16
CA ASN A 85 -7.46 -1.03 -0.89
C ASN A 85 -6.87 -0.06 0.12
N GLU A 86 -5.82 -0.46 0.83
CA GLU A 86 -5.08 0.42 1.72
C GLU A 86 -4.55 1.54 0.84
N PRO A 87 -4.93 2.79 1.13
CA PRO A 87 -4.21 3.90 0.56
C PRO A 87 -2.79 3.71 1.07
N GLN A 88 -1.89 3.23 0.20
CA GLN A 88 -0.45 3.33 0.40
C GLN A 88 -0.25 4.76 0.88
N SER A 89 0.01 4.94 2.17
CA SER A 89 -0.34 6.18 2.87
C SER A 89 0.63 7.28 2.48
N GLU A 90 0.34 7.86 1.31
CA GLU A 90 0.79 9.13 0.77
C GLU A 90 0.08 10.29 1.49
N ASP A 91 -0.16 10.14 2.80
CA ASP A 91 -0.20 11.32 3.69
C ASP A 91 1.23 11.89 3.87
N SER A 92 2.24 11.26 3.24
CA SER A 92 3.58 11.81 3.10
C SER A 92 4.14 11.69 1.68
N LYS A 93 3.88 12.75 0.89
CA LYS A 93 4.76 13.31 -0.16
C LYS A 93 4.59 12.87 -1.62
N LYS A 94 3.38 12.95 -2.20
CA LYS A 94 3.19 13.53 -3.56
C LYS A 94 1.84 14.24 -3.69
N PRO A 95 1.79 15.43 -4.34
CA PRO A 95 0.51 16.00 -4.72
C PRO A 95 -0.18 15.08 -5.73
N LYS A 96 -1.53 15.04 -5.68
CA LYS A 96 -2.35 14.40 -6.71
C LYS A 96 -1.92 14.87 -8.10
N SER A 97 -2.04 14.03 -9.13
CA SER A 97 -1.68 14.43 -10.50
C SER A 97 -2.45 15.69 -10.91
N TYR A 98 -1.91 16.50 -11.83
CA TYR A 98 -2.57 17.71 -12.31
C TYR A 98 -4.03 17.44 -12.73
N ASN A 99 -4.27 16.31 -13.42
CA ASN A 99 -5.61 15.91 -13.85
C ASN A 99 -6.56 15.66 -12.66
N ASP A 100 -6.07 14.98 -11.62
CA ASP A 100 -6.86 14.70 -10.42
C ASP A 100 -7.20 16.00 -9.68
N ILE A 101 -6.27 16.96 -9.64
CA ILE A 101 -6.51 18.30 -9.05
C ILE A 101 -7.57 19.05 -9.85
N VAL A 102 -7.50 19.02 -11.19
CA VAL A 102 -8.51 19.64 -12.06
C VAL A 102 -9.89 19.03 -11.82
N GLU A 103 -9.97 17.70 -11.70
CA GLU A 103 -11.24 17.01 -11.40
C GLU A 103 -11.81 17.43 -10.04
N LEU A 104 -10.97 17.56 -9.00
CA LEU A 104 -11.42 18.04 -7.68
C LEU A 104 -11.99 19.45 -7.75
N ILE A 105 -11.36 20.34 -8.51
CA ILE A 105 -11.83 21.71 -8.71
C ILE A 105 -13.17 21.71 -9.45
N LEU A 106 -13.30 20.94 -10.53
CA LEU A 106 -14.53 20.86 -11.32
C LEU A 106 -15.69 20.20 -10.55
N SER A 107 -15.38 19.19 -9.73
CA SER A 107 -16.35 18.50 -8.88
C SER A 107 -16.67 19.24 -7.59
N GLY A 108 -15.98 20.34 -7.29
CA GLY A 108 -16.15 21.13 -6.07
C GLY A 108 -15.76 20.39 -4.78
N LYS A 109 -14.96 19.32 -4.88
CA LYS A 109 -14.48 18.58 -3.72
C LYS A 109 -13.34 19.35 -3.04
N PRO A 110 -13.25 19.35 -1.71
CA PRO A 110 -12.15 20.02 -1.00
C PRO A 110 -10.81 19.38 -1.37
N ILE A 111 -9.80 20.23 -1.57
CA ILE A 111 -8.45 19.79 -1.88
C ILE A 111 -7.79 19.32 -0.57
N PRO A 112 -7.31 18.07 -0.49
CA PRO A 112 -6.71 17.55 0.74
C PRO A 112 -5.43 18.32 1.09
N GLY A 113 -5.19 18.51 2.39
CA GLY A 113 -3.99 19.16 2.92
C GLY A 113 -4.02 20.69 2.88
N ILE A 114 -5.08 21.32 2.38
CA ILE A 114 -5.27 22.77 2.49
C ILE A 114 -5.94 23.09 3.84
N MET A 115 -5.31 23.94 4.64
CA MET A 115 -5.92 24.50 5.84
C MET A 115 -6.84 25.65 5.48
N ASP A 116 -8.05 25.66 6.06
CA ASP A 116 -8.96 26.78 5.97
C ASP A 116 -8.36 27.99 6.69
N ILE A 117 -8.06 29.04 5.93
CA ILE A 117 -7.63 30.33 6.49
C ILE A 117 -8.89 31.12 6.82
N PRO A 118 -9.23 31.32 8.11
CA PRO A 118 -10.38 32.13 8.46
C PRO A 118 -10.16 33.58 8.01
N ASN A 119 -11.22 34.25 7.56
CA ASN A 119 -11.21 35.69 7.25
C ASN A 119 -11.11 36.59 8.50
N THR A 120 -10.46 36.10 9.56
CA THR A 120 -10.24 36.83 10.79
C THR A 120 -8.79 37.30 10.81
N THR A 121 -8.60 38.62 10.84
CA THR A 121 -7.31 39.19 11.20
C THR A 121 -7.21 39.10 12.72
N LEU A 122 -6.44 38.14 13.22
CA LEU A 122 -6.01 38.17 14.62
C LEU A 122 -5.12 39.41 14.79
N GLY A 123 -5.48 40.34 15.66
CA GLY A 123 -4.75 41.60 15.85
C GLY A 123 -3.30 41.39 16.28
N GLU A 124 -2.53 42.48 16.45
CA GLU A 124 -1.13 42.43 16.89
C GLU A 124 -0.94 41.62 18.19
N GLU A 125 -1.96 41.57 19.05
CA GLU A 125 -2.01 40.79 20.29
C GLU A 125 -1.87 39.26 20.14
N ALA A 126 -2.21 38.71 18.97
CA ALA A 126 -2.03 37.28 18.66
C ALA A 126 -0.68 36.98 17.99
N SER A 127 0.07 38.01 17.61
CA SER A 127 1.40 37.84 17.07
C SER A 127 2.35 37.47 18.19
N SER A 128 3.05 36.35 18.04
CA SER A 128 4.12 36.00 18.97
C SER A 128 5.25 37.02 18.86
N GLU A 129 5.64 37.63 19.99
CA GLU A 129 6.85 38.45 20.03
C GLU A 129 8.08 37.59 19.71
N SER A 130 8.94 38.08 18.81
CA SER A 130 10.19 37.41 18.46
C SER A 130 11.15 37.44 19.65
N LYS A 131 11.19 36.34 20.41
CA LYS A 131 12.19 36.11 21.48
C LYS A 131 13.50 35.50 20.96
N ALA A 132 13.69 35.45 19.65
CA ALA A 132 14.89 34.86 19.06
C ALA A 132 16.13 35.69 19.44
N PRO A 133 17.18 35.06 20.02
CA PRO A 133 18.40 35.76 20.36
C PRO A 133 19.10 36.25 19.09
N GLU A 134 19.55 37.50 19.08
CA GLU A 134 20.24 38.06 17.94
C GLU A 134 21.61 37.38 17.77
N ARG A 135 21.82 36.72 16.62
CA ARG A 135 23.09 36.09 16.29
C ARG A 135 24.12 37.18 15.98
N LYS A 136 25.11 37.31 16.85
CA LYS A 136 26.28 38.15 16.59
C LYS A 136 27.00 37.70 15.32
N LYS A 137 27.42 38.68 14.53
CA LYS A 137 28.21 38.40 13.35
C LYS A 137 29.61 37.91 13.77
N PRO A 138 30.24 37.00 13.02
CA PRO A 138 31.53 36.41 13.40
C PRO A 138 32.69 37.40 13.62
N TRP A 139 32.53 38.67 13.23
CA TRP A 139 33.53 39.74 13.39
C TRP A 139 33.21 40.72 14.53
N GLU A 140 32.07 40.56 15.20
CA GLU A 140 31.77 41.26 16.45
C GLU A 140 32.47 40.49 17.58
N LYS A 141 33.68 40.94 17.94
CA LYS A 141 34.49 40.38 19.04
C LYS A 141 33.70 40.23 20.34
#